data_AF-A0A7S1H4F0-F1
#
_entry.id   AF-A0A7S1H4F0-F1
#
_cell.length_a   1.000
_cell.length_b   1.000
_cell.length_c   1.000
_cell.angle_alpha   90.00
_cell.angle_beta   90.00
_cell.angle_gamma   90.00
#
_symmetry.space_group_name_H-M   'P 1'
#
loop_
_entity.id
_entity.type
_entity.pdbx_description
1 polymer ?
#
loop_
_entity_poly.entity_id
_entity_poly.type
_entity_poly.pdbx_seq_one_letter_code
_entity_poly.pdbx_strand_id
1 'polypeptide(L)'
;EIESRIESSEKTHSVVLGGMKIRYAYLSQRGYYPDDPNKPNQDAFSITNNFCDQDTDAYFAVYDGHGRDGDKCAQFSKETLPKLVEKFVSRTKNKSKLHDGSAVNAELTK
;
A
#
# COMPACT_ATOMS: atom_id res chain seq x y z
N GLU A 1 -17.89 -19.24 -14.84
CA GLU A 1 -17.42 -18.13 -15.70
C GLU A 1 -17.08 -16.86 -14.92
N ILE A 2 -17.91 -16.42 -13.96
CA ILE A 2 -17.59 -15.26 -13.09
C ILE A 2 -16.47 -15.57 -12.09
N GLU A 3 -16.50 -16.74 -11.45
CA GLU A 3 -15.55 -17.12 -10.40
C GLU A 3 -14.10 -17.17 -10.91
N SER A 4 -13.88 -17.57 -12.16
CA SER A 4 -12.55 -17.60 -12.79
C SER A 4 -11.96 -16.21 -13.08
N ARG A 5 -12.69 -15.13 -12.76
CA ARG A 5 -12.28 -13.73 -12.96
C ARG A 5 -12.06 -13.00 -11.64
N ILE A 6 -12.24 -13.68 -10.51
CA ILE A 6 -12.19 -13.08 -9.19
C ILE A 6 -10.86 -13.45 -8.52
N GLU A 7 -10.16 -12.44 -8.04
CA GLU A 7 -9.09 -12.57 -7.06
C GLU A 7 -9.62 -11.97 -5.75
N SER A 8 -9.70 -12.75 -4.67
CA SER A 8 -10.24 -12.27 -3.40
C SER A 8 -9.56 -12.91 -2.19
N SER A 9 -9.68 -12.25 -1.04
CA SER A 9 -9.29 -12.84 0.23
C SER A 9 -10.24 -13.98 0.60
N GLU A 10 -9.71 -15.15 0.95
CA GLU A 10 -10.52 -16.30 1.42
C GLU A 10 -11.33 -15.99 2.68
N LYS A 11 -10.81 -15.08 3.52
CA LYS A 11 -11.43 -14.65 4.77
C LYS A 11 -11.06 -13.22 5.10
N THR A 12 -11.81 -12.61 6.01
CA THR A 12 -11.44 -11.32 6.60
C THR A 12 -10.11 -11.45 7.35
N HIS A 13 -9.17 -10.58 7.01
CA HIS A 13 -7.92 -10.39 7.74
C HIS A 13 -8.15 -9.49 8.95
N SER A 14 -7.42 -9.75 10.04
CA SER A 14 -7.41 -8.93 11.24
C SER A 14 -5.97 -8.57 11.59
N VAL A 15 -5.73 -7.29 11.87
CA VAL A 15 -4.41 -6.77 12.27
C VAL A 15 -4.60 -5.81 13.45
N VAL A 16 -3.56 -5.64 14.26
CA VAL A 16 -3.53 -4.64 15.32
C VAL A 16 -2.51 -3.59 14.91
N LEU A 17 -2.95 -2.33 14.72
CA LEU A 17 -2.09 -1.20 14.39
C LEU A 17 -2.19 -0.19 15.52
N GLY A 18 -1.09 0.04 16.26
CA GLY A 18 -1.06 0.99 17.37
C GLY A 18 -2.14 0.75 18.44
N GLY A 19 -2.44 -0.51 18.74
CA GLY A 19 -3.48 -0.91 19.69
C GLY A 19 -4.91 -0.94 19.12
N MET A 20 -5.13 -0.50 17.88
CA MET A 20 -6.43 -0.58 17.21
C MET A 20 -6.57 -1.88 16.43
N LYS A 21 -7.64 -2.65 16.68
CA LYS A 21 -7.97 -3.85 15.91
C LYS A 21 -8.67 -3.47 14.61
N ILE A 22 -7.99 -3.63 13.49
CA ILE A 22 -8.50 -3.36 12.14
C ILE A 22 -8.83 -4.67 11.45
N ARG A 23 -9.93 -4.69 10.71
CA ARG A 23 -10.35 -5.82 9.88
C ARG A 23 -10.50 -5.37 8.44
N TYR A 24 -9.99 -6.16 7.50
CA TYR A 24 -10.12 -5.89 6.07
C TYR A 24 -10.28 -7.17 5.25
N ALA A 25 -10.79 -7.01 4.04
CA ALA A 25 -10.89 -8.04 3.02
C ALA A 25 -10.65 -7.36 1.66
N TYR A 26 -10.35 -8.15 0.63
CA TYR A 26 -10.17 -7.63 -0.72
C TYR A 26 -10.85 -8.53 -1.75
N LEU A 27 -11.28 -7.90 -2.84
CA LEU A 27 -11.78 -8.57 -4.03
C LEU A 27 -11.46 -7.67 -5.22
N SER A 28 -10.87 -8.24 -6.25
CA SER A 28 -10.76 -7.65 -7.57
C SER A 28 -11.39 -8.59 -8.58
N GLN A 29 -12.18 -8.05 -9.50
CA GLN A 29 -12.82 -8.82 -10.54
C GLN A 29 -12.41 -8.26 -11.89
N ARG A 30 -11.82 -9.14 -12.71
CA ARG A 30 -11.53 -8.84 -14.11
C ARG A 30 -12.83 -8.52 -14.86
N GLY A 31 -12.82 -7.42 -15.60
CA GLY A 31 -13.93 -7.00 -16.46
C GLY A 31 -14.30 -8.05 -17.52
N TYR A 32 -15.53 -7.96 -18.03
CA TYR A 32 -15.98 -8.80 -19.14
C TYR A 32 -15.72 -8.11 -20.47
N TYR A 33 -14.91 -8.75 -21.32
CA TYR A 33 -14.57 -8.28 -22.65
C TYR A 33 -14.95 -9.37 -23.66
N PRO A 34 -16.12 -9.27 -24.32
CA PRO A 34 -16.59 -10.29 -25.26
C PRO A 34 -15.58 -10.57 -26.39
N ASP A 35 -14.94 -9.51 -26.88
CA ASP A 35 -13.99 -9.56 -28.00
C ASP A 35 -12.57 -9.96 -27.57
N ASP A 36 -12.27 -9.94 -26.26
CA ASP A 36 -11.00 -10.39 -25.70
C ASP A 36 -11.20 -11.07 -24.34
N PRO A 37 -11.70 -12.33 -24.33
CA PRO A 37 -11.98 -13.06 -23.09
C PRO A 37 -10.74 -13.32 -22.23
N ASN A 38 -9.55 -13.15 -22.80
CA ASN A 38 -8.26 -13.37 -22.14
C ASN A 38 -7.58 -12.07 -21.71
N LYS A 39 -8.19 -10.91 -21.97
CA LYS A 39 -7.67 -9.61 -21.53
C LYS A 39 -7.36 -9.66 -20.03
N PRO A 40 -6.13 -9.37 -19.58
CA PRO A 40 -5.76 -9.45 -18.18
C PRO A 40 -6.56 -8.47 -17.33
N ASN A 41 -6.65 -8.74 -16.03
CA ASN A 41 -7.17 -7.76 -15.08
C ASN A 41 -6.20 -6.58 -15.02
N GLN A 42 -6.72 -5.36 -15.22
CA GLN A 42 -5.90 -4.15 -15.17
C GLN A 42 -5.87 -3.51 -13.78
N ASP A 43 -6.69 -4.02 -12.86
CA ASP A 43 -6.60 -3.70 -11.45
C ASP A 43 -5.45 -4.50 -10.81
N ALA A 44 -4.74 -3.83 -9.90
CA ALA A 44 -3.83 -4.48 -8.97
C ALA A 44 -4.04 -3.89 -7.57
N PHE A 45 -3.60 -4.59 -6.53
CA PHE A 45 -3.61 -4.06 -5.17
C PHE A 45 -2.38 -4.54 -4.39
N SER A 46 -2.03 -3.82 -3.34
CA SER A 46 -1.01 -4.21 -2.37
C SER A 46 -1.45 -3.89 -0.96
N ILE A 47 -1.13 -4.80 -0.04
CA ILE A 47 -1.37 -4.64 1.39
C ILE A 47 -0.06 -4.93 2.11
N THR A 48 0.41 -3.98 2.91
CA THR A 48 1.65 -4.11 3.69
C THR A 48 1.37 -3.65 5.10
N ASN A 49 1.34 -4.60 6.04
CA ASN A 49 1.35 -4.28 7.47
C ASN A 49 2.78 -3.91 7.91
N ASN A 50 2.93 -3.27 9.06
CA ASN A 50 4.23 -2.84 9.58
C ASN A 50 4.99 -1.93 8.60
N PHE A 51 4.27 -0.99 7.97
CA PHE A 51 4.84 -0.15 6.92
C PHE A 51 5.94 0.77 7.48
N CYS A 52 7.06 0.92 6.77
CA CYS A 52 8.26 1.62 7.28
C CYS A 52 8.81 1.04 8.60
N ASP A 53 8.69 -0.28 8.80
CA ASP A 53 9.03 -0.98 10.04
C ASP A 53 8.32 -0.40 11.30
N GLN A 54 7.13 0.17 11.14
CA GLN A 54 6.31 0.68 12.24
C GLN A 54 5.07 -0.18 12.43
N ASP A 55 4.92 -0.80 13.61
CA ASP A 55 3.75 -1.62 13.96
C ASP A 55 2.43 -0.83 14.06
N THR A 56 2.51 0.50 14.07
CA THR A 56 1.37 1.42 14.01
C THR A 56 0.89 1.71 12.59
N ASP A 57 1.70 1.39 11.58
CA ASP A 57 1.47 1.86 10.22
C ASP A 57 1.18 0.67 9.28
N ALA A 58 0.29 0.89 8.33
CA ALA A 58 0.02 -0.04 7.25
C ALA A 58 -0.21 0.72 5.94
N TYR A 59 0.06 0.05 4.83
CA TYR A 59 -0.13 0.57 3.49
C TYR A 59 -1.13 -0.30 2.74
N PHE A 60 -2.21 0.33 2.31
CA PHE A 60 -3.25 -0.28 1.47
C PHE A 60 -3.35 0.55 0.19
N ALA A 61 -3.27 -0.10 -0.96
CA ALA A 61 -3.38 0.59 -2.23
C ALA A 61 -4.08 -0.28 -3.29
N VAL A 62 -4.84 0.39 -4.14
CA VAL A 62 -5.46 -0.14 -5.36
C VAL A 62 -4.91 0.68 -6.52
N TYR A 63 -4.57 -0.01 -7.61
CA TYR A 63 -3.98 0.55 -8.81
C TYR A 63 -4.90 0.19 -9.98
N ASP A 64 -5.61 1.20 -10.51
CA ASP A 64 -6.48 1.06 -11.68
C ASP A 64 -5.66 1.36 -12.94
N GLY A 65 -5.26 0.29 -13.62
CA GLY A 65 -4.55 0.37 -14.89
C GLY A 65 -5.51 0.61 -16.06
N HIS A 66 -5.11 1.43 -17.02
CA HIS A 66 -5.94 1.71 -18.20
C HIS A 66 -5.16 1.61 -19.50
N GLY A 67 -5.87 1.30 -20.60
CA GLY A 67 -5.32 1.27 -21.96
C GLY A 67 -4.75 -0.08 -22.36
N ARG A 68 -3.89 -0.09 -23.38
CA ARG A 68 -3.35 -1.34 -23.96
C ARG A 68 -2.48 -2.12 -22.96
N ASP A 69 -1.66 -1.40 -22.19
CA ASP A 69 -0.69 -1.97 -21.24
C ASP A 69 -1.05 -1.64 -19.78
N GLY A 70 -2.34 -1.37 -19.51
CA GLY A 70 -2.82 -0.94 -18.20
C GLY A 70 -2.49 -1.93 -17.07
N ASP A 71 -2.57 -3.23 -17.33
CA ASP A 71 -2.18 -4.30 -16.42
C ASP A 71 -0.70 -4.19 -16.03
N LYS A 72 0.20 -3.97 -16.99
CA LYS A 72 1.64 -3.81 -16.73
C LYS A 72 1.92 -2.55 -15.91
N CYS A 73 1.22 -1.45 -16.20
CA CYS A 73 1.33 -0.22 -15.42
C CYS A 73 0.86 -0.41 -13.97
N ALA A 74 -0.25 -1.12 -13.76
CA ALA A 74 -0.77 -1.43 -12.43
C ALA A 74 0.18 -2.35 -11.63
N GLN A 75 0.71 -3.41 -12.26
CA GLN A 75 1.70 -4.29 -11.62
C GLN A 75 3.00 -3.56 -11.27
N PHE A 76 3.53 -2.75 -12.19
CA PHE A 76 4.73 -1.94 -11.91
C PHE A 76 4.50 -0.98 -10.72
N SER A 77 3.32 -0.36 -10.67
CA SER A 77 2.92 0.54 -9.58
C SER A 77 2.84 -0.21 -8.24
N LYS A 78 2.20 -1.38 -8.23
CA LYS A 78 2.12 -2.30 -7.09
C LYS A 78 3.51 -2.68 -6.54
N GLU A 79 4.49 -2.90 -7.41
CA GLU A 79 5.84 -3.33 -7.02
C GLU A 79 6.76 -2.18 -6.56
N THR A 80 6.47 -0.96 -7.03
CA THR A 80 7.40 0.18 -6.93
C THR A 80 6.91 1.25 -5.95
N LEU A 81 5.62 1.59 -5.98
CA LEU A 81 5.08 2.69 -5.17
C LEU A 81 5.22 2.47 -3.66
N PRO A 82 4.94 1.28 -3.08
CA PRO A 82 5.12 1.06 -1.65
C PRO A 82 6.55 1.39 -1.18
N LYS A 83 7.56 0.95 -1.93
CA LYS A 83 8.99 1.19 -1.63
C LYS A 83 9.38 2.66 -1.73
N LEU A 84 8.86 3.36 -2.74
CA LEU A 84 9.11 4.80 -2.93
C LEU A 84 8.46 5.63 -1.81
N VAL A 85 7.22 5.30 -1.46
CA VAL A 85 6.50 5.96 -0.37
C VAL A 85 7.21 5.70 0.96
N GLU A 86 7.62 4.46 1.23
CA GLU A 86 8.38 4.12 2.43
C GLU A 86 9.67 4.94 2.54
N LYS A 87 10.45 5.03 1.46
CA LYS A 87 11.66 5.86 1.41
C LYS A 87 11.38 7.33 1.72
N PHE A 88 10.26 7.88 1.23
CA PHE A 88 9.89 9.28 1.48
C PHE A 88 9.40 9.51 2.91
N VAL A 89 8.54 8.62 3.42
CA VAL A 89 8.00 8.67 4.79
C VAL A 89 9.14 8.56 5.80
N SER A 90 10.02 7.57 5.65
CA SER A 90 11.18 7.36 6.54
C SER A 90 12.12 8.56 6.55
N ARG A 91 12.37 9.19 5.40
CA ARG A 91 13.16 10.43 5.33
C ARG A 91 12.52 11.60 6.09
N THR A 92 11.20 11.76 5.94
CA THR A 92 10.46 12.85 6.58
C THR A 92 10.44 12.67 8.10
N LYS A 93 10.17 11.45 8.59
CA LYS A 93 10.22 11.12 10.03
C LYS A 93 11.62 11.33 10.64
N ASN A 94 12.68 11.03 9.90
CA ASN A 94 14.06 11.27 10.38
C ASN A 94 14.38 12.77 10.46
N LYS A 95 13.92 13.59 9.50
CA LYS A 95 14.08 15.04 9.55
C LYS A 95 13.32 15.69 10.70
N SER A 96 12.10 15.23 11.01
CA SER A 96 11.35 15.77 12.15
C SER A 96 12.03 15.45 13.48
N LYS A 97 12.57 14.23 13.66
CA LYS A 97 13.37 13.89 14.86
C LYS A 97 14.61 14.76 15.03
N LEU A 98 15.30 15.12 13.94
CA LEU A 98 16.44 16.04 13.98
C LEU A 98 16.03 17.46 14.39
N HIS A 99 14.87 17.93 13.95
CA HIS A 99 14.36 19.26 14.32
C HIS A 99 13.93 19.31 15.81
N ASP A 100 13.22 18.29 16.29
CA ASP A 100 12.77 18.22 17.69
C ASP A 100 13.93 17.97 18.69
N GLY A 101 15.03 17.35 18.24
CA GLY A 101 16.23 17.12 19.06
C GLY A 101 17.17 18.33 19.18
N SER A 102 16.93 19.41 18.44
CA SER A 102 17.82 20.58 18.39
C SER A 102 17.52 21.64 19.47
N ALA A 103 16.41 21.53 20.20
CA ALA A 103 15.91 22.59 21.08
C ALA A 103 16.22 22.42 22.59
N VAL A 104 16.97 21.41 23.02
CA VAL A 104 17.06 21.06 24.47
C VAL A 104 18.43 21.31 25.12
N ASN A 105 19.43 21.91 24.45
CA ASN A 105 20.75 22.13 25.08
C ASN A 105 21.34 23.53 24.83
N ALA A 106 20.61 24.59 25.18
CA ALA A 106 21.17 25.94 25.18
C ALA A 106 20.61 26.82 26.32
N GLU A 107 20.66 26.35 27.57
CA GLU A 107 20.65 27.24 28.75
C GLU A 107 20.95 26.45 30.03
N LEU A 108 22.22 26.11 30.25
CA LEU A 108 22.71 25.82 31.61
C LEU A 108 24.21 26.09 31.72
N THR A 109 24.62 27.34 31.50
CA THR A 109 25.86 27.87 32.10
C THR A 109 25.85 29.39 32.04
N LYS A 110 25.39 30.02 33.13
CA LYS A 110 26.02 31.17 33.79
C LYS A 110 25.27 31.49 35.07
#